data_AF-A0A2S1NBT7-F1
#
_entry.id   AF-A0A2S1NBT7-F1
#
_cell.length_a   1.000
_cell.length_b   1.000
_cell.length_c   1.000
_cell.angle_alpha   90.00
_cell.angle_beta   90.00
_cell.angle_gamma   90.00
#
_symmetry.space_group_name_H-M   'P 1'
#
loop_
_entity.id
_entity.type
_entity.pdbx_description
1 polymer ?
#
loop_
_entity_poly.entity_id
_entity_poly.type
_entity_poly.pdbx_seq_one_letter_code
_entity_poly.pdbx_strand_id
1 'polypeptide(L)' 'MKYYCILILLAFLTLAYQANEAAAFPWGCSKYSGVCRPVCLAAELPFGPFGCSKGFVCCVAHVI' A
#
# COMPACT_ATOMS: atom_id res chain seq x y z
N MET A 1 2.58 22.63 30.56
CA MET A 1 3.50 22.68 29.40
C MET A 1 3.96 21.30 28.93
N LYS A 2 4.33 20.38 29.82
CA LYS A 2 4.86 19.03 29.46
C LYS A 2 3.91 18.15 28.62
N TYR A 3 2.60 18.25 28.83
CA TYR A 3 1.57 17.48 28.10
C TYR A 3 1.30 17.99 26.68
N TYR A 4 1.60 19.26 26.41
CA TYR A 4 1.36 19.87 25.09
C TYR A 4 2.29 19.27 24.04
N CYS A 5 3.56 19.03 24.39
CA CYS A 5 4.51 18.36 23.50
C CYS A 5 4.09 16.93 23.16
N ILE A 6 3.52 16.21 24.15
CA ILE A 6 3.01 14.85 23.94
C ILE A 6 1.81 14.86 22.99
N LEU A 7 0.85 15.78 23.18
CA LEU A 7 -0.31 15.93 22.29
C LEU A 7 0.11 16.25 20.85
N ILE A 8 1.09 17.12 20.68
CA ILE A 8 1.64 17.46 19.37
C ILE A 8 2.29 16.22 18.74
N LEU A 9 3.12 15.48 19.48
CA LEU A 9 3.74 14.24 18.98
C LEU A 9 2.68 13.21 18.54
N LEU A 10 1.63 13.01 19.34
CA LEU A 10 0.53 12.11 19.01
C LEU A 10 -0.21 12.54 17.75
N ALA A 11 -0.45 13.83 17.56
CA ALA A 11 -1.08 14.36 16.36
C ALA A 11 -0.22 14.15 15.10
N PHE A 12 1.11 14.31 15.21
CA PHE A 12 2.02 13.99 14.11
C PHE A 12 2.03 12.48 13.80
N LEU A 13 1.97 11.63 14.84
CA LEU A 13 1.97 10.17 14.66
C LEU A 13 0.68 9.68 13.99
N THR A 14 -0.48 10.24 14.33
CA THR A 14 -1.76 9.89 13.70
C THR A 14 -1.86 10.39 12.27
N LEU A 15 -1.31 11.58 11.98
CA LEU A 15 -1.20 12.09 10.61
C LEU A 15 -0.25 11.24 9.77
N ALA A 16 0.89 10.82 10.32
CA ALA A 16 1.83 9.91 9.65
C ALA A 16 1.23 8.51 9.47
N TYR A 17 0.43 8.03 10.41
CA TYR A 17 -0.31 6.78 10.28
C TYR A 17 -1.34 6.85 9.14
N GLN A 18 -2.21 7.87 9.13
CA GLN A 18 -3.17 8.10 8.04
C GLN A 18 -2.49 8.30 6.69
N ALA A 19 -1.33 8.98 6.68
CA ALA A 19 -0.50 9.12 5.49
C ALA A 19 0.18 7.80 5.09
N ASN A 20 0.37 6.84 5.99
CA ASN A 20 0.86 5.49 5.70
C ASN A 20 -0.25 4.55 5.20
N GLU A 21 -1.48 4.71 5.69
CA GLU A 21 -2.65 4.06 5.08
C GLU A 21 -2.85 4.54 3.62
N ALA A 22 -2.45 5.80 3.33
CA ALA A 22 -2.40 6.37 1.98
C ALA A 22 -1.04 6.18 1.26
N ALA A 23 0.02 5.88 1.99
CA ALA A 23 1.28 5.39 1.44
C ALA A 23 1.13 3.88 1.26
N ALA A 24 0.29 3.54 0.28
CA ALA A 24 0.67 2.48 -0.63
C ALA A 24 2.18 2.64 -0.87
N PHE A 25 2.97 1.66 -0.44
CA PHE A 25 4.41 1.61 -0.62
C PHE A 25 4.80 2.28 -1.94
N PRO A 26 5.93 3.02 -2.04
CA PRO A 26 6.35 3.66 -3.31
C PRO A 26 6.56 2.66 -4.48
N TRP A 27 6.39 1.37 -4.20
CA TRP A 27 6.42 0.20 -5.05
C TRP A 27 5.01 -0.40 -5.15
N GLY A 28 4.00 0.44 -5.41
CA GLY A 28 2.63 -0.02 -5.63
C GLY A 28 2.53 -0.86 -6.90
N CYS A 29 1.45 -1.64 -7.03
CA CYS A 29 1.22 -2.53 -8.17
C CYS A 29 1.42 -1.85 -9.54
N SER A 30 1.01 -0.58 -9.65
CA SER A 30 1.18 0.23 -10.87
C SER A 30 2.63 0.46 -11.28
N LYS A 31 3.60 0.45 -10.33
CA LYS A 31 5.03 0.58 -10.63
C LYS A 31 5.60 -0.66 -11.32
N TYR A 32 4.98 -1.82 -11.10
CA TYR A 32 5.32 -3.10 -11.73
C TYR A 32 4.53 -3.36 -13.02
N SER A 33 3.83 -2.35 -13.57
CA SER A 33 2.86 -2.55 -14.66
C SER A 33 1.78 -3.59 -14.30
N GLY A 34 1.51 -3.74 -13.01
CA GLY A 34 0.55 -4.71 -12.49
C GLY A 34 -0.84 -4.11 -12.29
N VAL A 35 -1.82 -4.98 -12.24
CA VAL A 35 -3.23 -4.67 -11.99
C VAL A 35 -3.71 -5.30 -10.69
N CYS A 36 -4.49 -4.56 -9.90
CA CYS A 36 -5.12 -5.10 -8.70
C CYS A 36 -6.33 -5.95 -9.08
N ARG A 37 -6.28 -7.26 -8.81
CA ARG A 37 -7.38 -8.20 -9.04
C ARG A 37 -7.58 -9.10 -7.83
N PRO A 38 -8.78 -9.64 -7.58
CA PRO A 38 -8.99 -10.59 -6.50
C PRO A 38 -8.21 -11.90 -6.72
N VAL A 39 -8.05 -12.32 -7.99
CA VAL A 39 -7.27 -13.47 -8.42
C VAL A 39 -6.56 -13.11 -9.74
N CYS A 40 -5.30 -13.51 -9.89
CA CYS A 40 -4.50 -13.29 -11.09
C CYS A 40 -4.82 -14.30 -12.19
N LEU A 41 -4.64 -13.91 -13.46
CA LEU A 41 -4.69 -14.85 -14.58
C LEU A 41 -3.51 -15.83 -14.51
N ALA A 42 -3.65 -17.00 -15.15
CA ALA A 42 -2.60 -18.03 -15.18
C ALA A 42 -1.28 -17.55 -15.81
N ALA A 43 -1.32 -16.50 -16.64
CA ALA A 43 -0.14 -15.88 -17.26
C ALA A 43 0.44 -14.70 -16.44
N GLU A 44 -0.16 -14.37 -15.30
CA GLU A 44 0.26 -13.26 -14.43
C GLU A 44 0.87 -13.82 -13.14
N LEU A 45 1.87 -13.14 -12.60
CA LEU A 45 2.43 -13.48 -11.29
C LEU A 45 1.71 -12.72 -10.16
N PRO A 46 1.25 -13.42 -9.10
CA PRO A 46 0.73 -12.80 -7.90
C PRO A 46 1.89 -12.32 -7.02
N PHE A 47 2.05 -11.01 -6.87
CA PHE A 47 3.06 -10.43 -5.99
C PHE A 47 2.54 -10.20 -4.56
N GLY A 48 1.23 -10.10 -4.35
CA GLY A 48 0.61 -9.86 -3.04
C GLY A 48 -0.10 -8.50 -2.97
N PRO A 49 -0.54 -8.01 -1.80
CA PRO A 49 -1.42 -6.84 -1.68
C PRO A 49 -0.68 -5.49 -1.83
N PHE A 50 0.28 -5.39 -2.76
CA PHE A 50 1.14 -4.21 -3.02
C PHE A 50 0.35 -2.94 -3.41
N GLY A 51 -0.27 -2.30 -2.42
CA GLY A 51 -1.13 -1.12 -2.62
C GLY A 51 -2.53 -1.43 -3.15
N CYS A 52 -2.97 -2.70 -3.14
CA CYS A 52 -4.32 -3.08 -3.52
C CYS A 52 -5.25 -3.14 -2.31
N SER A 53 -6.53 -2.82 -2.51
CA SER A 53 -7.56 -2.91 -1.47
C SER A 53 -7.60 -4.32 -0.84
N LYS A 54 -8.05 -4.41 0.42
CA LYS A 54 -8.15 -5.68 1.14
C LYS A 54 -8.94 -6.73 0.34
N GLY A 55 -8.34 -7.90 0.12
CA GLY A 55 -8.91 -8.97 -0.71
C GLY A 55 -8.50 -8.95 -2.19
N PHE A 56 -7.71 -7.95 -2.60
CA PHE A 56 -7.11 -7.86 -3.93
C PHE A 56 -5.60 -8.08 -3.83
N VAL A 57 -5.06 -8.74 -4.83
CA VAL A 57 -3.63 -8.96 -5.02
C VAL A 57 -3.15 -8.21 -6.26
N CYS A 58 -1.89 -7.83 -6.24
CA CYS A 58 -1.21 -7.27 -7.39
C CYS A 58 -0.82 -8.38 -8.36
N CYS A 59 -1.38 -8.33 -9.57
CA CYS A 59 -1.11 -9.26 -10.65
C CYS A 59 -0.23 -8.56 -11.69
N VAL A 60 0.97 -9.08 -11.91
CA VAL A 60 1.93 -8.51 -12.87
C VAL A 60 2.00 -9.41 -14.09
N ALA A 61 1.88 -8.82 -15.29
CA ALA A 61 2.05 -9.55 -16.53
C ALA A 61 3.50 -10.04 -16.64
N HIS A 62 3.69 -11.34 -16.79
CA HIS A 62 5.00 -11.91 -17.07
C HIS A 62 5.33 -11.68 -18.55
N VAL A 63 6.01 -10.58 -18.86
CA VAL A 63 6.54 -10.35 -20.21
C VAL A 63 7.78 -11.23 -20.36
N ILE A 64 7.65 -12.32 -21.12
CA ILE A 64 8.78 -13.18 -21.50
C ILE A 64 9.49 -12.62 -22.73
#